data_AF-A0A952FTG6-F1
#
_entry.id   AF-A0A952FTG6-F1
#
_cell.length_a   1.000
_cell.length_b   1.000
_cell.length_c   1.000
_cell.angle_alpha   90.00
_cell.angle_beta   90.00
_cell.angle_gamma   90.00
#
_symmetry.space_group_name_H-M   'P 1'
#
loop_
_entity.id
_entity.type
_entity.pdbx_description
1 polymer ?
#
loop_
_entity_poly.entity_id
_entity_poly.type
_entity_poly.pdbx_seq_one_letter_code
_entity_poly.pdbx_strand_id
1 'polypeptide(L)'
;MTRRIAVIGDRFMLPSLFVEALEKIPAALDIRTLEQPWPDEPMVHGYTGTGLDGLKEFMGDPDEIVEFIGDAEILVTHLAPISGGMLERLPALKLIGVSRGGPVNIDMKAAKARGVKVVNAPGRNASAVAEFTIG
;
A
#
# COMPACT_ATOMS: atom_id res chain seq x y z
N MET A 1 11.40 -20.83 6.36
CA MET A 1 10.95 -19.71 7.22
C MET A 1 9.70 -19.13 6.62
N THR A 2 8.64 -18.98 7.41
CA THR A 2 7.37 -18.39 6.97
C THR A 2 7.50 -16.88 6.90
N ARG A 3 7.02 -16.25 5.81
CA ARG A 3 7.01 -14.79 5.67
C ARG A 3 5.63 -14.24 6.00
N ARG A 4 5.57 -13.24 6.89
CA ARG A 4 4.32 -12.57 7.25
C ARG A 4 4.02 -11.41 6.31
N ILE A 5 2.82 -11.40 5.75
CA ILE A 5 2.38 -10.44 4.74
C ILE A 5 1.07 -9.80 5.20
N ALA A 6 1.06 -8.47 5.24
CA ALA A 6 -0.17 -7.70 5.36
C ALA A 6 -0.63 -7.27 3.95
N VAL A 7 -1.89 -7.53 3.63
CA VAL A 7 -2.52 -7.12 2.37
C VAL A 7 -3.62 -6.13 2.69
N ILE A 8 -3.55 -4.93 2.13
CA ILE A 8 -4.57 -3.89 2.29
C ILE A 8 -5.10 -3.52 0.90
N GLY A 9 -6.26 -4.07 0.55
CA GLY A 9 -6.95 -3.79 -0.70
C GLY A 9 -8.17 -2.90 -0.50
N ASP A 10 -8.95 -2.75 -1.55
CA ASP A 10 -10.22 -2.03 -1.57
C ASP A 10 -11.14 -2.64 -2.62
N ARG A 11 -12.32 -2.04 -2.84
CA ARG A 11 -13.33 -2.60 -3.75
C ARG A 11 -12.97 -2.50 -5.23
N PHE A 12 -11.89 -1.79 -5.58
CA PHE A 12 -11.29 -1.82 -6.92
C PHE A 12 -10.13 -2.80 -7.00
N MET A 13 -9.24 -2.78 -6.00
CA MET A 13 -8.09 -3.68 -5.88
C MET A 13 -8.32 -4.64 -4.72
N LEU A 14 -9.20 -5.63 -4.96
CA LEU A 14 -9.65 -6.56 -3.92
C LEU A 14 -8.47 -7.24 -3.22
N PRO A 15 -8.49 -7.37 -1.88
CA PRO A 15 -7.45 -8.10 -1.16
C PRO A 15 -7.25 -9.53 -1.69
N SER A 16 -8.35 -10.20 -2.06
CA SER A 16 -8.33 -11.56 -2.61
C SER A 16 -7.52 -11.69 -3.90
N LEU A 17 -7.48 -10.67 -4.75
CA LEU A 17 -6.68 -10.69 -5.99
C LEU A 17 -5.19 -10.66 -5.68
N PHE A 18 -4.78 -9.92 -4.65
CA PHE A 18 -3.39 -9.93 -4.20
C PHE A 18 -3.03 -11.27 -3.55
N VAL A 19 -3.93 -11.85 -2.74
CA VAL A 19 -3.72 -13.17 -2.13
C VAL A 19 -3.54 -14.24 -3.21
N GLU A 20 -4.42 -14.29 -4.20
CA GLU A 20 -4.32 -15.25 -5.31
C GLU A 20 -2.99 -15.12 -6.07
N ALA A 21 -2.48 -13.89 -6.24
CA ALA A 21 -1.18 -13.66 -6.84
C ALA A 21 -0.01 -14.11 -5.94
N LEU A 22 -0.10 -13.89 -4.63
CA LEU A 22 0.92 -14.28 -3.66
C LEU A 22 0.99 -15.80 -3.47
N GLU A 23 -0.14 -16.51 -3.48
CA GLU A 23 -0.22 -17.97 -3.33
C GLU A 23 0.48 -18.72 -4.48
N LYS A 24 0.69 -18.08 -5.63
CA LYS A 24 1.47 -18.63 -6.76
C LYS A 24 2.98 -18.68 -6.46
N ILE A 25 3.44 -18.02 -5.40
CA ILE A 25 4.86 -18.03 -5.00
C ILE A 25 5.14 -19.31 -4.20
N PRO A 26 6.14 -20.12 -4.57
CA PRO A 26 6.48 -21.36 -3.87
C PRO A 26 7.25 -21.06 -2.57
N ALA A 27 6.58 -20.43 -1.61
CA ALA A 27 7.11 -20.08 -0.30
C ALA A 27 6.04 -20.27 0.78
N ALA A 28 6.47 -20.51 2.03
CA ALA A 28 5.56 -20.50 3.16
C ALA A 28 5.17 -19.05 3.49
N LEU A 29 3.89 -18.72 3.32
CA LEU A 29 3.34 -17.39 3.54
C LEU A 29 2.29 -17.43 4.66
N ASP A 30 2.33 -16.43 5.53
CA ASP A 30 1.29 -16.14 6.51
C ASP A 30 0.68 -14.79 6.11
N ILE A 31 -0.57 -14.81 5.64
CA ILE A 31 -1.19 -13.67 4.97
C ILE A 31 -2.42 -13.24 5.75
N ARG A 32 -2.52 -11.95 6.04
CA ARG A 32 -3.73 -11.30 6.55
C ARG A 32 -4.20 -10.19 5.62
N THR A 33 -5.50 -9.98 5.58
CA THR A 33 -6.15 -9.04 4.65
C THR A 33 -7.01 -8.01 5.38
N LEU A 34 -6.95 -6.77 4.92
CA LEU A 34 -7.87 -5.67 5.25
C LEU A 34 -8.48 -5.16 3.95
N GLU A 35 -9.79 -4.96 3.93
CA GLU A 35 -10.48 -4.30 2.81
C GLU A 35 -10.93 -2.90 3.22
N GLN A 36 -10.55 -1.90 2.43
CA GLN A 36 -10.96 -0.52 2.61
C GLN A 36 -12.21 -0.20 1.77
N PRO A 37 -13.07 0.73 2.22
CA PRO A 37 -14.35 0.99 1.57
C PRO A 37 -14.26 1.79 0.26
N TRP A 38 -13.07 2.14 -0.25
CA TRP A 38 -12.95 2.83 -1.53
C TRP A 38 -13.56 1.99 -2.68
N PRO A 39 -14.41 2.57 -3.57
CA PRO A 39 -14.73 4.00 -3.71
C PRO A 39 -16.03 4.46 -3.03
N ASP A 40 -16.72 3.60 -2.30
CA ASP A 40 -17.96 3.98 -1.60
C ASP A 40 -17.72 5.11 -0.60
N GLU A 41 -16.54 5.12 0.03
CA GLU A 41 -16.06 6.22 0.82
C GLU A 41 -14.85 6.90 0.16
N PRO A 42 -14.77 8.25 0.19
CA PRO A 42 -13.71 8.98 -0.48
C PRO A 42 -12.38 8.82 0.25
N MET A 43 -11.29 8.72 -0.53
CA MET A 43 -9.94 8.83 0.00
C MET A 43 -9.63 10.26 0.47
N VAL A 44 -8.71 10.37 1.44
CA VAL A 44 -8.20 11.65 1.94
C VAL A 44 -7.24 12.24 0.93
N HIS A 45 -7.43 13.53 0.61
CA HIS A 45 -6.52 14.30 -0.23
C HIS A 45 -5.65 15.20 0.67
N GLY A 46 -4.47 14.71 1.01
CA GLY A 46 -3.50 15.38 1.88
C GLY A 46 -2.76 16.49 1.14
N TYR A 47 -3.26 17.73 1.25
CA TYR A 47 -2.50 18.90 0.85
C TYR A 47 -1.97 19.70 2.06
N THR A 48 -2.69 19.71 3.19
CA THR A 48 -2.26 20.22 4.51
C THR A 48 -3.20 19.72 5.62
N GLY A 49 -2.71 19.53 6.86
CA GLY A 49 -3.55 19.40 8.06
C GLY A 49 -3.97 17.98 8.50
N THR A 50 -3.47 16.92 7.85
CA THR A 50 -3.86 15.53 8.14
C THR A 50 -2.93 14.79 9.12
N GLY A 51 -1.85 15.43 9.59
CA GLY A 51 -0.83 14.77 10.42
C GLY A 51 0.03 13.74 9.67
N LEU A 52 -0.19 13.58 8.37
CA LEU A 52 0.58 12.73 7.45
C LEU A 52 1.27 13.59 6.38
N ASP A 53 1.97 14.62 6.84
CA ASP A 53 2.62 15.61 5.98
C ASP A 53 3.48 14.94 4.89
N GLY A 54 3.24 15.31 3.64
CA GLY A 54 3.94 14.76 2.46
C GLY A 54 3.21 13.62 1.74
N LEU A 55 2.18 13.01 2.34
CA LEU A 55 1.30 12.05 1.64
C LEU A 55 0.16 12.80 0.94
N LYS A 56 -0.06 12.51 -0.35
CA LYS A 56 -1.02 13.27 -1.17
C LYS A 56 -2.42 12.67 -1.18
N GLU A 57 -2.52 11.35 -1.25
CA GLU A 57 -3.80 10.64 -1.42
C GLU A 57 -3.71 9.28 -0.73
N PHE A 58 -4.56 9.04 0.27
CA PHE A 58 -4.55 7.78 1.04
C PHE A 58 -5.92 7.49 1.67
N MET A 59 -6.11 6.27 2.15
CA MET A 59 -7.29 5.86 2.92
C MET A 59 -6.89 5.06 4.16
N GLY A 60 -7.64 5.22 5.25
CA GLY A 60 -7.43 4.51 6.51
C GLY A 60 -6.76 5.37 7.57
N ASP A 61 -7.09 5.08 8.84
CA ASP A 61 -6.49 5.73 9.99
C ASP A 61 -5.04 5.23 10.22
N PRO A 62 -4.07 6.12 10.46
CA PRO A 62 -2.67 5.71 10.62
C PRO A 62 -2.41 4.74 11.77
N ASP A 63 -3.14 4.85 12.88
CA ASP A 63 -2.96 3.96 14.03
C ASP A 63 -3.54 2.58 13.74
N GLU A 64 -4.75 2.52 13.19
CA GLU A 64 -5.38 1.26 12.77
C GLU A 64 -4.56 0.54 11.69
N ILE A 65 -4.02 1.27 10.72
CA ILE A 65 -3.18 0.70 9.66
C ILE A 65 -1.88 0.15 10.25
N VAL A 66 -1.23 0.85 11.19
CA VAL A 66 -0.02 0.34 11.85
C VAL A 66 -0.32 -0.91 12.66
N GLU A 67 -1.41 -0.91 13.44
CA GLU A 67 -1.84 -2.06 14.22
C GLU A 67 -2.14 -3.28 13.32
N PHE A 68 -2.84 -3.04 12.22
CA PHE A 68 -3.12 -4.06 11.21
C PHE A 68 -1.86 -4.55 10.50
N ILE A 69 -0.83 -3.73 10.26
CA ILE A 69 0.43 -4.20 9.66
C ILE A 69 1.28 -4.97 10.66
N GLY A 70 1.27 -4.58 11.95
CA GLY A 70 1.93 -5.25 13.06
C GLY A 70 3.37 -5.68 12.74
N ASP A 71 3.65 -6.98 12.82
CA ASP A 71 4.99 -7.55 12.62
C ASP A 71 5.20 -8.19 11.23
N ALA A 72 4.40 -7.77 10.24
CA ALA A 72 4.56 -8.18 8.85
C ALA A 72 5.87 -7.67 8.27
N GLU A 73 6.53 -8.52 7.49
CA GLU A 73 7.77 -8.17 6.79
C GLU A 73 7.48 -7.53 5.43
N ILE A 74 6.30 -7.79 4.89
CA ILE A 74 5.85 -7.34 3.58
C ILE A 74 4.46 -6.72 3.71
N LEU A 75 4.30 -5.53 3.14
CA LEU A 75 3.01 -4.90 2.90
C LEU A 75 2.70 -4.93 1.41
N VAL A 76 1.50 -5.39 1.04
CA VAL A 76 0.91 -5.16 -0.29
C VAL A 76 -0.29 -4.23 -0.11
N THR A 77 -0.33 -3.11 -0.82
CA THR A 77 -1.39 -2.11 -0.62
C THR A 77 -1.81 -1.40 -1.90
N HIS A 78 -3.04 -0.90 -1.95
CA HIS A 78 -3.45 0.11 -2.93
C HIS A 78 -3.36 1.52 -2.33
N LEU A 79 -4.15 1.84 -1.29
CA LEU A 79 -4.34 3.21 -0.80
C LEU A 79 -3.89 3.48 0.65
N ALA A 80 -3.50 2.46 1.42
CA ALA A 80 -3.10 2.66 2.82
C ALA A 80 -1.95 3.69 2.95
N PRO A 81 -2.00 4.64 3.90
CA PRO A 81 -0.90 5.57 4.14
C PRO A 81 0.30 4.84 4.74
N ILE A 82 1.50 5.28 4.38
CA ILE A 82 2.75 4.89 5.07
C ILE A 82 3.61 6.14 5.18
N SER A 83 3.49 6.87 6.30
CA SER A 83 4.35 8.02 6.61
C SER A 83 5.66 7.58 7.28
N GLY A 84 6.61 8.51 7.37
CA GLY A 84 7.82 8.30 8.16
C GLY A 84 7.54 7.91 9.61
N GLY A 85 6.56 8.55 10.26
CA GLY A 85 6.11 8.23 11.62
C GLY A 85 5.59 6.80 11.77
N MET A 86 4.81 6.33 10.79
CA MET A 86 4.29 4.97 10.78
C MET A 86 5.42 3.94 10.61
N LEU A 87 6.38 4.22 9.73
CA LEU A 87 7.55 3.34 9.53
C LEU A 87 8.39 3.17 10.81
N GLU A 88 8.32 4.11 11.76
CA GLU A 88 8.95 4.00 13.09
C GLU A 88 8.38 2.90 13.94
N ARG A 89 7.07 2.66 13.77
CA ARG A 89 6.30 1.68 14.52
C ARG A 89 6.26 0.32 13.83
N LEU A 90 6.86 0.18 12.65
CA LEU A 90 6.86 -1.03 11.82
C LEU A 90 8.28 -1.57 11.60
N PRO A 91 9.02 -1.97 12.65
CA PRO A 91 10.43 -2.34 12.56
C PRO A 91 10.70 -3.64 11.77
N ALA A 92 9.69 -4.49 11.59
CA ALA A 92 9.82 -5.73 10.82
C ALA A 92 9.66 -5.52 9.31
N LEU A 93 9.07 -4.39 8.88
CA LEU A 93 8.70 -4.14 7.51
C LEU A 93 9.94 -3.92 6.65
N LYS A 94 10.09 -4.71 5.58
CA LYS A 94 11.25 -4.69 4.67
C LYS A 94 10.86 -4.37 3.23
N LEU A 95 9.61 -4.64 2.85
CA LEU A 95 9.11 -4.48 1.49
C LEU A 95 7.68 -3.92 1.50
N ILE A 96 7.43 -2.94 0.63
CA ILE A 96 6.11 -2.43 0.30
C ILE A 96 5.88 -2.61 -1.19
N GLY A 97 4.88 -3.41 -1.56
CA GLY A 97 4.33 -3.47 -2.91
C GLY A 97 3.08 -2.60 -2.99
N VAL A 98 3.11 -1.54 -3.79
CA VAL A 98 1.98 -0.61 -3.93
C VAL A 98 1.40 -0.64 -5.33
N SER A 99 0.11 -0.97 -5.44
CA SER A 99 -0.63 -1.09 -6.71
C SER A 99 -0.99 0.28 -7.30
N ARG A 100 0.01 1.16 -7.48
CA ARG A 100 -0.14 2.51 -8.05
C ARG A 100 0.96 2.80 -9.05
N GLY A 101 0.66 3.64 -10.04
CA GLY A 101 1.65 4.17 -10.97
C GLY A 101 2.70 5.03 -10.28
N GLY A 102 2.27 5.88 -9.34
CA GLY A 102 3.14 6.64 -8.43
C GLY A 102 2.72 6.42 -6.97
N PRO A 103 3.64 6.10 -6.04
CA PRO A 103 3.32 5.75 -4.66
C PRO A 103 3.11 6.99 -3.77
N VAL A 104 2.10 7.82 -4.07
CA VAL A 104 1.88 9.11 -3.37
C VAL A 104 1.33 8.97 -1.95
N ASN A 105 0.94 7.76 -1.55
CA ASN A 105 0.56 7.38 -0.19
C ASN A 105 1.75 6.89 0.65
N ILE A 106 2.97 6.87 0.11
CA ILE A 106 4.15 6.35 0.78
C ILE A 106 5.21 7.46 0.89
N ASP A 107 5.74 7.67 2.10
CA ASP A 107 6.93 8.50 2.31
C ASP A 107 8.17 7.76 1.79
N MET A 108 8.47 7.97 0.51
CA MET A 108 9.58 7.33 -0.19
C MET A 108 10.94 7.68 0.43
N LYS A 109 11.09 8.86 1.01
CA LYS A 109 12.35 9.29 1.63
C LYS A 109 12.57 8.54 2.93
N ALA A 110 11.54 8.46 3.78
CA ALA A 110 11.61 7.71 5.03
C ALA A 110 11.76 6.20 4.79
N ALA A 111 11.03 5.64 3.82
CA ALA A 111 11.17 4.23 3.42
C ALA A 111 12.60 3.91 3.01
N LYS A 112 13.20 4.74 2.14
CA LYS A 112 14.61 4.60 1.72
C LYS A 112 15.57 4.73 2.91
N ALA A 113 15.39 5.71 3.79
CA ALA A 113 16.26 5.93 4.95
C ALA A 113 16.24 4.75 5.92
N ARG A 114 15.09 4.06 6.04
CA ARG A 114 14.90 2.87 6.87
C ARG A 114 15.27 1.56 6.16
N GLY A 115 15.70 1.60 4.90
CA GLY A 115 16.03 0.40 4.13
C GLY A 115 14.81 -0.43 3.69
N VAL A 116 13.60 0.14 3.76
CA VAL A 116 12.36 -0.49 3.27
C VAL A 116 12.30 -0.32 1.76
N LYS A 117 12.30 -1.45 1.04
CA LYS A 117 12.18 -1.43 -0.42
C LYS A 117 10.73 -1.13 -0.80
N VAL A 118 10.52 -0.21 -1.73
CA VAL A 118 9.18 0.07 -2.30
C VAL A 118 9.18 -0.32 -3.77
N VAL A 119 8.19 -1.10 -4.18
CA VAL A 119 7.93 -1.46 -5.59
C VAL A 119 6.52 -1.02 -5.96
N ASN A 120 6.37 -0.44 -7.15
CA ASN A 120 5.11 0.10 -7.65
C ASN A 120 4.79 -0.47 -9.04
N ALA A 121 3.64 -0.09 -9.61
CA ALA A 121 3.16 -0.57 -10.91
C ALA A 121 3.13 0.57 -11.96
N PRO A 122 4.30 1.05 -12.42
CA PRO A 122 4.36 2.13 -13.41
C PRO A 122 3.69 1.72 -14.72
N GLY A 123 3.03 2.67 -15.39
CA GLY A 123 2.42 2.43 -16.70
C GLY A 123 1.15 1.56 -16.71
N ARG A 124 0.62 1.15 -15.54
CA ARG A 124 -0.65 0.38 -15.44
C ARG A 124 -1.81 1.00 -16.21
N ASN A 125 -1.87 2.33 -16.26
CA ASN A 125 -2.95 3.07 -16.90
C ASN A 125 -2.60 3.51 -18.33
N ALA A 126 -1.46 3.10 -18.90
CA ALA A 126 -0.99 3.62 -20.19
C ALA A 126 -1.98 3.31 -21.32
N SER A 127 -2.53 2.10 -21.37
CA SER A 127 -3.54 1.72 -22.37
C SER A 127 -4.83 2.52 -22.22
N ALA A 128 -5.37 2.61 -20.99
CA ALA A 128 -6.59 3.38 -20.72
C ALA A 128 -6.43 4.88 -21.04
N VAL A 129 -5.26 5.46 -20.74
CA VAL A 129 -4.93 6.84 -21.11
C VAL A 129 -4.83 6.98 -22.62
N ALA A 130 -4.20 6.04 -23.32
CA ALA A 130 -4.09 6.06 -24.78
C ALA A 130 -5.47 5.96 -25.45
N GLU A 131 -6.33 5.05 -25.00
CA GLU A 131 -7.70 4.89 -25.50
C GLU A 131 -8.52 6.18 -25.29
N PHE A 132 -8.45 6.79 -24.10
CA PHE A 132 -9.14 8.04 -23.82
C PHE A 132 -8.60 9.23 -24.65
N THR A 133 -7.30 9.25 -24.95
CA THR A 133 -6.66 10.35 -25.69
C THR A 133 -6.93 10.29 -27.19
N ILE A 134 -6.99 9.08 -27.76
CA ILE A 134 -7.14 8.87 -29.21
C ILE A 134 -8.61 8.74 -29.64
N GLY A 135 -9.53 8.45 -28.71
CA GLY A 135 -10.99 8.65 -28.81
C GLY A 135 -11.66 8.36 -30.15
#